data_AF-A0A0F7TGE7-F1
#
_entry.id   AF-A0A0F7TGE7-F1
#
_cell.length_a   1.000
_cell.length_b   1.000
_cell.length_c   1.000
_cell.angle_alpha   90.00
_cell.angle_beta   90.00
_cell.angle_gamma   90.00
#
_symmetry.space_group_name_H-M   'P 1'
#
loop_
_entity.id
_entity.type
_entity.pdbx_description
1 polymer ?
#
loop_
_entity_poly.entity_id
_entity_poly.type
_entity_poly.pdbx_seq_one_letter_code
_entity_poly.pdbx_strand_id
1 'polypeptide(L)'
;MSLPPSLQGLKELPSRTVNDNSTFPEGRYVVNAPKTADEDDPILSAEGPEIVTKTWFKSPPFSQAAVLALQSVQLFADTHDQGWVDDRALGNWTWLEVAIYENESSDSPRQREGVELVWLSHKNDMESSQYGWLSGDVFPGKHDLLALLEVGNVIAVRVCARFTGWKLFGRAACLVLDMGRPTSVEQPPSYAQVMEDTIALQQILNCVNSSNNAYTPTITAAWDRADTFSGKEKRPLRVLSLDGGGVRGYSSLMLLKEVMDKGAPNKKPCEVFDLIGGTSTGGLIAIMLGRLKMTVQECLDEYSALMSEVFGSGWIHDHVTKPARYAVTGAFYSADTLEKVIKSLLRKRLPAGEDADKALLLDEKEDSCKIFLMAVREEAGNNRGPVFLRSYTNDLELPDADLAKITLWQAARATSAAPAYFKPLQVGRIKLVDGGLLANNPLGWLWTEVLGVYGPTRETDCFLSIGTGMASNVAVAQPGFNFKGAMMSFSSIATNTESTHLLFRYLVDAFAPCPQIKKYWRLNVVKEKKGSDPKDYESPGELDAVAEIKKLAAWTNEWIAAQQDIIKTCSEAIGRNSLKSK
;
A
#
# COMPACT_ATOMS: atom_id res chain seq x y z
N MET A 1 -26.69 -12.18 26.61
CA MET A 1 -25.42 -11.74 25.98
C MET A 1 -24.30 -12.60 26.51
N SER A 2 -23.66 -13.40 25.66
CA SER A 2 -22.39 -14.02 26.03
C SER A 2 -21.26 -13.09 25.60
N LEU A 3 -20.57 -12.48 26.58
CA LEU A 3 -19.29 -11.83 26.31
C LEU A 3 -18.35 -12.85 25.62
N PRO A 4 -17.50 -12.42 24.68
CA PRO A 4 -16.39 -13.21 24.19
C PRO A 4 -15.64 -13.88 25.35
N PRO A 5 -15.18 -15.14 25.22
CA PRO A 5 -14.48 -15.84 26.30
C PRO A 5 -13.30 -15.04 26.89
N SER A 6 -12.63 -14.22 26.06
CA SER A 6 -11.53 -13.34 26.44
C SER A 6 -11.92 -12.16 27.35
N LEU A 7 -13.22 -11.87 27.46
CA LEU A 7 -13.80 -10.75 28.22
C LEU A 7 -14.59 -11.20 29.45
N GLN A 8 -14.79 -12.52 29.63
CA GLN A 8 -15.51 -13.05 30.78
C GLN A 8 -14.65 -12.99 32.06
N GLY A 9 -15.26 -12.55 33.16
CA GLY A 9 -14.61 -12.53 34.48
C GLY A 9 -13.61 -11.40 34.72
N LEU A 10 -13.52 -10.42 33.81
CA LEU A 10 -12.73 -9.21 34.01
C LEU A 10 -13.35 -8.32 35.10
N LYS A 11 -12.50 -7.68 35.90
CA LYS A 11 -12.91 -6.77 36.98
C LYS A 11 -13.07 -5.35 36.44
N GLU A 12 -14.00 -4.58 37.01
CA GLU A 12 -14.10 -3.15 36.70
C GLU A 12 -12.84 -2.41 37.16
N LEU A 13 -12.42 -1.42 36.36
CA LEU A 13 -11.28 -0.58 36.69
C LEU A 13 -11.55 0.17 38.03
N PRO A 14 -10.72 0.00 39.07
CA PRO A 14 -10.91 0.67 40.34
C PRO A 14 -10.83 2.20 40.20
N SER A 15 -11.86 2.90 40.63
CA SER A 15 -11.80 4.36 40.75
C SER A 15 -10.86 4.74 41.91
N ARG A 16 -9.80 5.48 41.60
CA ARG A 16 -8.84 6.00 42.58
C ARG A 16 -8.74 7.51 42.45
N THR A 17 -8.52 8.20 43.56
CA THR A 17 -8.25 9.65 43.52
C THR A 17 -6.94 9.90 42.78
N VAL A 18 -6.86 10.99 42.04
CA VAL A 18 -5.69 11.38 41.25
C VAL A 18 -4.39 11.42 42.08
N ASN A 19 -4.50 11.75 43.38
CA ASN A 19 -3.39 11.81 44.35
C ASN A 19 -3.04 10.45 45.02
N ASP A 20 -3.64 9.34 44.59
CA ASP A 20 -3.36 8.01 45.15
C ASP A 20 -2.02 7.46 44.64
N ASN A 21 -1.04 7.41 45.54
CA ASN A 21 0.32 6.91 45.29
C ASN A 21 0.49 5.42 45.66
N SER A 22 -0.57 4.72 46.07
CA SER A 22 -0.50 3.30 46.36
C SER A 22 -0.33 2.47 45.09
N THR A 23 0.39 1.34 45.18
CA THR A 23 0.59 0.44 44.03
C THR A 23 -0.75 0.05 43.40
N PHE A 24 -0.85 0.16 42.08
CA PHE A 24 -2.03 -0.31 41.36
C PHE A 24 -2.01 -1.85 41.29
N PRO A 25 -3.11 -2.55 41.57
CA PRO A 25 -3.07 -4.01 41.61
C PRO A 25 -2.94 -4.57 40.19
N GLU A 26 -2.01 -5.52 40.00
CA GLU A 26 -1.78 -6.16 38.71
C GLU A 26 -3.03 -6.95 38.25
N GLY A 27 -3.27 -6.97 36.94
CA GLY A 27 -4.35 -7.72 36.30
C GLY A 27 -5.04 -6.97 35.16
N ARG A 28 -5.98 -7.66 34.52
CA ARG A 28 -6.80 -7.11 33.45
C ARG A 28 -8.10 -6.52 34.00
N TYR A 29 -8.35 -5.27 33.64
CA TYR A 29 -9.52 -4.50 34.03
C TYR A 29 -10.33 -4.07 32.82
N VAL A 30 -11.58 -3.69 33.07
CA VAL A 30 -12.51 -3.25 32.03
C VAL A 30 -13.21 -1.96 32.40
N VAL A 31 -13.40 -1.09 31.40
CA VAL A 31 -14.34 0.03 31.42
C VAL A 31 -15.41 -0.25 30.39
N ASN A 32 -16.66 -0.38 30.83
CA ASN A 32 -17.79 -0.69 29.95
C ASN A 32 -18.49 0.57 29.47
N ALA A 33 -18.95 0.55 28.21
CA ALA A 33 -19.85 1.55 27.69
C ALA A 33 -21.18 1.56 28.48
N PRO A 34 -21.87 2.70 28.58
CA PRO A 34 -23.23 2.74 29.10
C PRO A 34 -24.13 1.88 28.21
N LYS A 35 -25.18 1.32 28.80
CA LYS A 35 -26.17 0.54 28.04
C LYS A 35 -26.81 1.43 26.97
N THR A 36 -26.81 0.97 25.73
CA THR A 36 -27.56 1.62 24.65
C THR A 36 -29.04 1.59 24.98
N ALA A 37 -29.69 2.76 24.90
CA ALA A 37 -31.10 2.92 25.28
C ALA A 37 -32.06 2.29 24.25
N ASP A 38 -31.72 2.41 22.96
CA ASP A 38 -32.41 1.82 21.82
C ASP A 38 -31.36 1.26 20.86
N GLU A 39 -31.38 -0.06 20.65
CA GLU A 39 -30.43 -0.73 19.74
C GLU A 39 -30.77 -0.45 18.26
N ASP A 40 -32.00 -0.04 17.97
CA ASP A 40 -32.45 0.29 16.60
C ASP A 40 -32.15 1.76 16.23
N ASP A 41 -31.72 2.60 17.17
CA ASP A 41 -31.32 3.99 16.93
C ASP A 41 -29.80 4.09 16.72
N PRO A 42 -29.33 4.73 15.63
CA PRO A 42 -27.89 4.89 15.40
C PRO A 42 -27.25 5.77 16.47
N ILE A 43 -26.12 5.34 17.04
CA ILE A 43 -25.32 6.16 17.95
C ILE A 43 -24.86 7.44 17.24
N LEU A 44 -24.56 7.33 15.95
CA LEU A 44 -24.06 8.38 15.09
C LEU A 44 -24.57 8.21 13.65
N SER A 45 -24.94 9.32 13.01
CA SER A 45 -25.28 9.39 11.58
C SER A 45 -24.50 10.52 10.92
N ALA A 46 -23.96 10.27 9.73
CA ALA A 46 -23.31 11.29 8.91
C ALA A 46 -24.26 11.86 7.86
N GLU A 47 -24.23 13.19 7.70
CA GLU A 47 -25.10 13.92 6.76
C GLU A 47 -24.34 14.50 5.56
N GLY A 48 -23.01 14.45 5.56
CA GLY A 48 -22.18 15.08 4.53
C GLY A 48 -20.77 14.49 4.46
N PRO A 49 -19.88 15.09 3.66
CA PRO A 49 -18.53 14.57 3.39
C PRO A 49 -17.55 14.74 4.55
N GLU A 50 -17.94 15.44 5.60
CA GLU A 50 -17.12 15.68 6.79
C GLU A 50 -17.19 14.47 7.74
N ILE A 51 -16.11 14.25 8.48
CA ILE A 51 -16.07 13.23 9.53
C ILE A 51 -16.92 13.73 10.70
N VAL A 52 -17.97 12.98 11.04
CA VAL A 52 -18.76 13.21 12.24
C VAL A 52 -18.21 12.30 13.33
N THR A 53 -18.06 12.83 14.55
CA THR A 53 -17.56 12.06 15.68
C THR A 53 -18.44 12.28 16.91
N LYS A 54 -18.56 11.24 17.75
CA LYS A 54 -19.27 11.32 19.03
C LYS A 54 -18.56 10.48 20.07
N THR A 55 -18.35 11.04 21.26
CA THR A 55 -17.79 10.30 22.39
C THR A 55 -18.84 9.34 22.94
N TRP A 56 -18.53 8.05 22.93
CA TRP A 56 -19.43 7.00 23.41
C TRP A 56 -19.31 6.84 24.92
N PHE A 57 -18.08 6.71 25.43
CA PHE A 57 -17.80 6.64 26.86
C PHE A 57 -16.35 7.03 27.17
N LYS A 58 -16.03 7.23 28.45
CA LYS A 58 -14.70 7.59 28.94
C LYS A 58 -14.32 6.68 30.11
N SER A 59 -13.03 6.44 30.29
CA SER A 59 -12.51 5.89 31.53
C SER A 59 -12.63 6.90 32.70
N PRO A 60 -12.57 6.43 33.94
CA PRO A 60 -12.22 7.29 35.07
C PRO A 60 -10.84 7.96 34.88
N PRO A 61 -10.56 9.08 35.59
CA PRO A 61 -9.26 9.73 35.60
C PRO A 61 -8.18 8.78 36.10
N PHE A 62 -7.05 8.74 35.39
CA PHE A 62 -5.92 7.93 35.81
C PHE A 62 -5.14 8.62 36.93
N SER A 63 -4.87 7.90 38.03
CA SER A 63 -3.91 8.32 39.04
C SER A 63 -2.48 8.07 38.57
N GLN A 64 -1.48 8.64 39.26
CA GLN A 64 -0.07 8.40 38.94
C GLN A 64 0.30 6.92 38.96
N ALA A 65 -0.19 6.17 39.95
CA ALA A 65 0.04 4.72 40.01
C ALA A 65 -0.60 3.96 38.85
N ALA A 66 -1.76 4.41 38.37
CA ALA A 66 -2.45 3.78 37.24
C ALA A 66 -1.71 4.07 35.92
N VAL A 67 -1.30 5.31 35.67
CA VAL A 67 -0.50 5.68 34.48
C VAL A 67 0.77 4.84 34.39
N LEU A 68 1.49 4.69 35.50
CA LEU A 68 2.73 3.90 35.53
C LEU A 68 2.51 2.40 35.37
N ALA A 69 1.38 1.88 35.83
CA ALA A 69 1.09 0.44 35.79
C ALA A 69 0.48 0.00 34.45
N LEU A 70 0.02 0.90 33.59
CA LEU A 70 -0.66 0.56 32.34
C LEU A 70 0.29 -0.13 31.35
N GLN A 71 -0.04 -1.36 30.96
CA GLN A 71 0.77 -2.22 30.07
C GLN A 71 0.18 -2.35 28.67
N SER A 72 -1.14 -2.33 28.55
CA SER A 72 -1.79 -2.27 27.25
C SER A 72 -3.22 -1.79 27.36
N VAL A 73 -3.73 -1.23 26.26
CA VAL A 73 -5.12 -0.85 26.09
C VAL A 73 -5.66 -1.53 24.83
N GLN A 74 -6.85 -2.10 24.89
CA GLN A 74 -7.54 -2.67 23.73
C GLN A 74 -9.04 -2.42 23.82
N LEU A 75 -9.65 -1.94 22.74
CA LEU A 75 -11.09 -1.74 22.65
C LEU A 75 -11.75 -2.93 21.98
N PHE A 76 -12.86 -3.39 22.56
CA PHE A 76 -13.78 -4.33 21.94
C PHE A 76 -15.16 -3.67 21.84
N ALA A 77 -15.82 -3.84 20.71
CA ALA A 77 -17.13 -3.24 20.48
C ALA A 77 -18.04 -4.21 19.73
N ASP A 78 -19.30 -4.17 20.08
CA ASP A 78 -20.38 -4.90 19.45
C ASP A 78 -21.21 -3.88 18.67
N THR A 79 -20.71 -3.57 17.48
CA THR A 79 -21.16 -2.48 16.61
C THR A 79 -21.32 -2.98 15.18
N HIS A 80 -22.16 -2.29 14.41
CA HIS A 80 -22.33 -2.58 12.99
C HIS A 80 -22.66 -1.29 12.22
N ASP A 81 -22.60 -1.36 10.89
CA ASP A 81 -22.94 -0.25 10.00
C ASP A 81 -24.44 -0.26 9.63
N GLN A 82 -24.88 0.58 8.70
CA GLN A 82 -26.29 0.61 8.27
C GLN A 82 -26.77 -0.66 7.54
N GLY A 83 -25.92 -1.64 7.28
CA GLY A 83 -26.26 -2.91 6.64
C GLY A 83 -26.38 -2.85 5.12
N TRP A 84 -26.11 -1.69 4.52
CA TRP A 84 -26.17 -1.49 3.08
C TRP A 84 -25.14 -0.43 2.67
N VAL A 85 -24.58 -0.53 1.47
CA VAL A 85 -23.66 0.46 0.91
C VAL A 85 -24.11 0.78 -0.51
N ASP A 86 -24.27 2.07 -0.84
CA ASP A 86 -24.63 2.51 -2.21
C ASP A 86 -23.65 1.96 -3.26
N ASP A 87 -22.37 1.91 -2.87
CA ASP A 87 -21.27 1.55 -3.72
C ASP A 87 -20.10 0.96 -2.92
N ARG A 88 -19.99 -0.37 -2.92
CA ARG A 88 -18.88 -1.09 -2.25
C ARG A 88 -17.49 -0.62 -2.69
N ALA A 89 -17.39 -0.04 -3.89
CA ALA A 89 -16.12 0.44 -4.41
C ALA A 89 -15.60 1.71 -3.69
N LEU A 90 -16.45 2.38 -2.92
CA LEU A 90 -16.08 3.54 -2.11
C LEU A 90 -15.53 3.15 -0.73
N GLY A 91 -15.60 1.88 -0.35
CA GLY A 91 -15.08 1.36 0.92
C GLY A 91 -15.96 1.64 2.14
N ASN A 92 -15.42 1.37 3.33
CA ASN A 92 -16.12 1.54 4.61
C ASN A 92 -15.85 2.91 5.27
N TRP A 93 -16.92 3.56 5.74
CA TRP A 93 -16.89 4.88 6.36
C TRP A 93 -17.51 4.92 7.77
N THR A 94 -17.47 3.81 8.51
CA THR A 94 -17.78 3.76 9.95
C THR A 94 -16.67 3.06 10.74
N TRP A 95 -16.24 3.67 11.85
CA TRP A 95 -15.13 3.17 12.67
C TRP A 95 -15.18 3.67 14.11
N LEU A 96 -14.32 3.10 14.95
CA LEU A 96 -14.14 3.47 16.35
C LEU A 96 -12.71 3.95 16.62
N GLU A 97 -12.59 4.88 17.55
CA GLU A 97 -11.32 5.51 17.95
C GLU A 97 -11.14 5.49 19.46
N VAL A 98 -9.89 5.54 19.89
CA VAL A 98 -9.48 5.78 21.27
C VAL A 98 -8.74 7.12 21.32
N ALA A 99 -9.05 7.97 22.29
CA ALA A 99 -8.48 9.31 22.41
C ALA A 99 -8.13 9.66 23.86
N ILE A 100 -7.11 10.48 24.05
CA ILE A 100 -6.77 11.04 25.38
C ILE A 100 -7.49 12.36 25.54
N TYR A 101 -8.22 12.49 26.64
CA TYR A 101 -8.93 13.71 27.02
C TYR A 101 -8.29 14.27 28.29
N GLU A 102 -8.29 15.60 28.43
CA GLU A 102 -7.65 16.27 29.57
C GLU A 102 -8.25 15.81 30.90
N ASN A 103 -9.59 15.63 30.95
CA ASN A 103 -10.32 15.10 32.10
C ASN A 103 -11.74 14.63 31.70
N GLU A 104 -12.52 14.14 32.67
CA GLU A 104 -13.90 13.64 32.46
C GLU A 104 -14.85 14.67 31.82
N SER A 105 -14.67 15.96 32.11
CA SER A 105 -15.54 17.04 31.62
C SER A 105 -15.15 17.58 30.24
N SER A 106 -14.00 17.17 29.69
CA SER A 106 -13.55 17.62 28.38
C SER A 106 -14.41 17.05 27.26
N ASP A 107 -14.81 17.86 26.28
CA ASP A 107 -15.64 17.40 25.15
C ASP A 107 -14.83 17.11 23.88
N SER A 108 -13.52 17.37 23.91
CA SER A 108 -12.61 17.17 22.79
C SER A 108 -11.33 16.46 23.23
N PRO A 109 -10.64 15.79 22.29
CA PRO A 109 -9.31 15.24 22.54
C PRO A 109 -8.31 16.30 22.99
N ARG A 110 -7.36 15.88 23.80
CA ARG A 110 -6.15 16.65 24.13
C ARG A 110 -5.32 16.82 22.87
N GLN A 111 -4.65 17.96 22.75
CA GLN A 111 -3.76 18.25 21.63
C GLN A 111 -2.31 18.41 22.11
N ARG A 112 -1.37 17.96 21.29
CA ARG A 112 0.07 18.18 21.45
C ARG A 112 0.65 18.66 20.14
N GLU A 113 1.34 19.80 20.13
CA GLU A 113 1.99 20.35 18.92
C GLU A 113 0.98 20.55 17.75
N GLY A 114 -0.30 20.83 18.05
CA GLY A 114 -1.36 20.97 17.06
C GLY A 114 -1.95 19.63 16.56
N VAL A 115 -1.53 18.51 17.14
CA VAL A 115 -1.98 17.15 16.82
C VAL A 115 -2.94 16.64 17.91
N GLU A 116 -4.14 16.23 17.53
CA GLU A 116 -5.11 15.54 18.40
C GLU A 116 -4.59 14.16 18.81
N LEU A 117 -4.64 13.88 20.11
CA LEU A 117 -4.23 12.59 20.68
C LEU A 117 -5.34 11.55 20.49
N VAL A 118 -5.47 11.09 19.25
CA VAL A 118 -6.52 10.20 18.76
C VAL A 118 -5.89 9.05 17.97
N TRP A 119 -6.39 7.85 18.18
CA TRP A 119 -5.95 6.64 17.50
C TRP A 119 -7.12 5.80 16.99
N LEU A 120 -7.07 5.39 15.72
CA LEU A 120 -7.99 4.39 15.16
C LEU A 120 -7.89 3.08 15.95
N SER A 121 -9.04 2.54 16.37
CA SER A 121 -9.12 1.22 16.99
C SER A 121 -9.41 0.12 15.99
N HIS A 122 -10.52 0.25 15.25
CA HIS A 122 -10.94 -0.66 14.18
C HIS A 122 -12.08 -0.02 13.36
N LYS A 123 -12.22 -0.47 12.11
CA LYS A 123 -13.40 -0.18 11.27
C LYS A 123 -14.49 -1.23 11.55
N ASN A 124 -15.75 -0.89 11.34
CA ASN A 124 -16.83 -1.88 11.38
C ASN A 124 -16.70 -2.88 10.21
N ASP A 125 -17.49 -3.95 10.24
CA ASP A 125 -17.74 -4.74 9.03
C ASP A 125 -18.60 -3.92 8.05
N MET A 126 -18.20 -3.93 6.77
CA MET A 126 -18.93 -3.25 5.71
C MET A 126 -20.18 -4.06 5.30
N GLU A 127 -21.30 -3.37 5.10
CA GLU A 127 -22.59 -3.96 4.71
C GLU A 127 -23.07 -5.00 5.73
N SER A 128 -22.94 -4.68 7.01
CA SER A 128 -23.35 -5.54 8.11
C SER A 128 -24.41 -4.86 8.96
N SER A 129 -25.61 -5.47 8.99
CA SER A 129 -26.65 -5.13 9.97
C SER A 129 -26.65 -6.09 11.17
N GLN A 130 -25.58 -6.87 11.35
CA GLN A 130 -25.50 -7.90 12.37
C GLN A 130 -24.52 -7.49 13.46
N TYR A 131 -24.99 -7.56 14.71
CA TYR A 131 -24.14 -7.43 15.87
C TYR A 131 -23.16 -8.59 15.99
N GLY A 132 -21.87 -8.24 16.07
CA GLY A 132 -20.77 -9.14 16.35
C GLY A 132 -19.68 -8.39 17.11
N TRP A 133 -19.02 -9.06 18.04
CA TRP A 133 -17.91 -8.46 18.77
C TRP A 133 -16.69 -8.33 17.87
N LEU A 134 -16.32 -7.08 17.59
CA LEU A 134 -15.09 -6.69 16.93
C LEU A 134 -14.02 -6.36 18.00
N SER A 135 -12.77 -6.71 17.68
CA SER A 135 -11.61 -6.39 18.52
C SER A 135 -10.71 -5.42 17.77
N GLY A 136 -10.37 -4.30 18.40
CA GLY A 136 -9.43 -3.34 17.84
C GLY A 136 -7.97 -3.71 18.06
N ASP A 137 -7.11 -2.86 17.49
CA ASP A 137 -5.67 -2.88 17.70
C ASP A 137 -5.33 -2.86 19.21
N VAL A 138 -4.28 -3.58 19.58
CA VAL A 138 -3.68 -3.52 20.93
C VAL A 138 -2.69 -2.37 20.97
N PHE A 139 -2.85 -1.47 21.94
CA PHE A 139 -1.92 -0.38 22.24
C PHE A 139 -1.02 -0.79 23.42
N PRO A 140 0.18 -1.36 23.20
CA PRO A 140 1.05 -1.85 24.26
C PRO A 140 1.79 -0.71 25.01
N GLY A 141 2.52 -1.07 26.07
CA GLY A 141 3.19 -0.16 27.02
C GLY A 141 4.19 0.82 26.42
N LYS A 142 4.68 0.56 25.21
CA LYS A 142 5.61 1.45 24.49
C LYS A 142 4.89 2.45 23.57
N HIS A 143 3.56 2.39 23.51
CA HIS A 143 2.77 3.10 22.51
C HIS A 143 2.62 4.56 22.93
N ASP A 144 2.62 5.46 21.95
CA ASP A 144 2.45 6.90 22.16
C ASP A 144 1.23 7.22 23.04
N LEU A 145 0.11 6.50 22.88
CA LEU A 145 -1.09 6.62 23.73
C LEU A 145 -0.76 6.49 25.22
N LEU A 146 0.05 5.50 25.61
CA LEU A 146 0.39 5.25 27.00
C LEU A 146 1.48 6.23 27.47
N ALA A 147 2.41 6.58 26.57
CA ALA A 147 3.50 7.52 26.82
C ALA A 147 3.03 8.96 27.07
N LEU A 148 1.90 9.33 26.46
CA LEU A 148 1.33 10.68 26.54
C LEU A 148 0.22 10.83 27.57
N LEU A 149 -0.13 9.73 28.24
CA LEU A 149 -1.14 9.74 29.28
C LEU A 149 -0.58 10.41 30.53
N GLU A 150 -1.20 11.51 30.93
CA GLU A 150 -0.84 12.22 32.16
C GLU A 150 -1.84 11.95 33.29
N VAL A 151 -1.39 12.26 34.50
CA VAL A 151 -2.19 12.15 35.71
C VAL A 151 -3.45 13.03 35.58
N GLY A 152 -4.63 12.43 35.79
CA GLY A 152 -5.92 13.10 35.66
C GLY A 152 -6.55 12.99 34.27
N ASN A 153 -5.79 12.58 33.24
CA ASN A 153 -6.36 12.33 31.92
C ASN A 153 -7.33 11.14 31.95
N VAL A 154 -8.20 11.10 30.94
CA VAL A 154 -9.10 9.97 30.70
C VAL A 154 -8.92 9.45 29.28
N ILE A 155 -9.14 8.15 29.10
CA ILE A 155 -9.20 7.53 27.78
C ILE A 155 -10.66 7.52 27.33
N ALA A 156 -10.96 8.24 26.25
CA ALA A 156 -12.27 8.30 25.63
C ALA A 156 -12.36 7.35 24.44
N VAL A 157 -13.53 6.74 24.26
CA VAL A 157 -13.87 5.97 23.07
C VAL A 157 -14.83 6.79 22.22
N ARG A 158 -14.49 7.00 20.95
CA ARG A 158 -15.30 7.74 19.98
C ARG A 158 -15.82 6.81 18.91
N VAL A 159 -17.03 7.09 18.45
CA VAL A 159 -17.61 6.50 17.24
C VAL A 159 -17.55 7.53 16.12
N CYS A 160 -17.32 7.07 14.91
CA CYS A 160 -17.10 7.93 13.75
C CYS A 160 -17.87 7.41 12.53
N ALA A 161 -18.37 8.36 11.73
CA ALA A 161 -19.04 8.11 10.47
C ALA A 161 -18.73 9.24 9.49
N ARG A 162 -18.70 8.94 8.19
CA ARG A 162 -18.49 9.92 7.12
C ARG A 162 -19.38 9.62 5.93
N PHE A 163 -19.77 10.66 5.19
CA PHE A 163 -20.67 10.62 4.03
C PHE A 163 -22.13 10.40 4.39
N THR A 164 -22.99 11.07 3.64
CA THR A 164 -24.45 11.00 3.78
C THR A 164 -24.92 9.55 3.71
N GLY A 165 -25.71 9.12 4.69
CA GLY A 165 -26.31 7.78 4.73
C GLY A 165 -25.55 6.76 5.56
N TRP A 166 -24.27 7.01 5.88
CA TRP A 166 -23.51 6.16 6.80
C TRP A 166 -23.93 6.36 8.24
N LYS A 167 -24.16 5.25 8.93
CA LYS A 167 -24.63 5.23 10.32
C LYS A 167 -23.90 4.16 11.10
N LEU A 168 -23.61 4.44 12.35
CA LEU A 168 -23.00 3.49 13.28
C LEU A 168 -23.98 3.15 14.38
N PHE A 169 -24.27 1.86 14.50
CA PHE A 169 -25.10 1.28 15.56
C PHE A 169 -24.19 0.56 16.55
N GLY A 170 -24.49 0.66 17.83
CA GLY A 170 -23.66 0.04 18.86
C GLY A 170 -24.48 -0.41 20.04
N ARG A 171 -24.23 -1.64 20.47
CA ARG A 171 -24.99 -2.30 21.53
C ARG A 171 -24.22 -2.39 22.83
N ALA A 172 -22.93 -2.67 22.74
CA ALA A 172 -22.03 -2.72 23.88
C ALA A 172 -20.60 -2.43 23.40
N ALA A 173 -19.77 -1.90 24.29
CA ALA A 173 -18.33 -1.83 24.09
C ALA A 173 -17.62 -1.90 25.43
N CYS A 174 -16.38 -2.37 25.41
CA CYS A 174 -15.54 -2.43 26.58
C CYS A 174 -14.09 -2.12 26.24
N LEU A 175 -13.52 -1.19 27.01
CA LEU A 175 -12.10 -0.87 26.96
C LEU A 175 -11.39 -1.74 27.99
N VAL A 176 -10.51 -2.62 27.52
CA VAL A 176 -9.71 -3.50 28.37
C VAL A 176 -8.36 -2.88 28.63
N LEU A 177 -7.98 -2.80 29.91
CA LEU A 177 -6.72 -2.25 30.37
C LEU A 177 -5.93 -3.34 31.10
N ASP A 178 -4.73 -3.63 30.62
CA ASP A 178 -3.82 -4.54 31.32
C ASP A 178 -2.90 -3.73 32.24
N MET A 179 -2.85 -4.09 33.52
CA MET A 179 -2.08 -3.38 34.54
C MET A 179 -1.01 -4.30 35.09
N GLY A 180 0.22 -3.82 35.14
CA GLY A 180 1.39 -4.57 35.55
C GLY A 180 2.44 -3.71 36.24
N ARG A 181 3.68 -4.19 36.25
CA ARG A 181 4.80 -3.45 36.83
C ARG A 181 5.15 -2.22 36.01
N PRO A 182 5.60 -1.12 36.64
CA PRO A 182 6.04 0.06 35.91
C PRO A 182 7.07 -0.28 34.84
N THR A 183 6.70 0.00 33.59
CA THR A 183 7.62 -0.08 32.44
C THR A 183 8.14 1.31 32.12
N SER A 184 9.41 1.41 31.75
CA SER A 184 9.95 2.66 31.21
C SER A 184 9.25 2.96 29.89
N VAL A 185 8.51 4.06 29.84
CA VAL A 185 7.91 4.52 28.60
C VAL A 185 8.89 5.46 27.92
N GLU A 186 9.33 5.12 26.71
CA GLU A 186 10.12 6.04 25.88
C GLU A 186 9.23 7.21 25.47
N GLN A 187 9.75 8.43 25.54
CA GLN A 187 8.97 9.57 25.06
C GLN A 187 8.80 9.50 23.53
N PRO A 188 7.60 9.76 23.02
CA PRO A 188 7.37 9.77 21.59
C PRO A 188 8.16 10.92 20.93
N PRO A 189 8.54 10.76 19.64
CA PRO A 189 9.26 11.80 18.91
C PRO A 189 8.43 13.10 18.86
N SER A 190 9.09 14.23 18.62
CA SER A 190 8.36 15.46 18.31
C SER A 190 7.59 15.29 17.01
N TYR A 191 6.27 15.47 17.08
CA TYR A 191 5.41 15.42 15.91
C TYR A 191 5.75 16.57 14.94
N ALA A 192 6.07 17.75 15.47
CA ALA A 192 6.54 18.89 14.67
C ALA A 192 7.79 18.56 13.85
N GLN A 193 8.82 17.96 14.46
CA GLN A 193 10.03 17.59 13.72
C GLN A 193 9.76 16.53 12.65
N VAL A 194 8.97 15.50 12.96
CA VAL A 194 8.61 14.46 11.99
C VAL A 194 7.85 15.06 10.80
N MET A 195 6.94 16.01 11.04
CA MET A 195 6.24 16.73 9.98
C MET A 195 7.21 17.52 9.09
N GLU A 196 8.11 18.30 9.68
CA GLU A 196 9.10 19.09 8.92
C GLU A 196 9.97 18.21 8.02
N ASP A 197 10.50 17.11 8.56
CA ASP A 197 11.34 16.17 7.82
C ASP A 197 10.54 15.50 6.67
N THR A 198 9.28 15.16 6.93
CA THR A 198 8.39 14.55 5.92
C THR A 198 8.06 15.52 4.80
N ILE A 199 7.78 16.79 5.11
CA ILE A 199 7.55 17.86 4.11
C ILE A 199 8.79 18.02 3.23
N ALA A 200 9.97 18.13 3.85
CA ALA A 200 11.23 18.28 3.13
C ALA A 200 11.47 17.09 2.19
N LEU A 201 11.26 15.86 2.68
CA LEU A 201 11.39 14.64 1.88
C LEU A 201 10.40 14.62 0.70
N GLN A 202 9.15 14.99 0.95
CA GLN A 202 8.13 15.06 -0.10
C GLN A 202 8.46 16.10 -1.15
N GLN A 203 8.97 17.28 -0.77
CA GLN A 203 9.41 18.30 -1.71
C GLN A 203 10.53 17.78 -2.60
N ILE A 204 11.51 17.06 -2.05
CA ILE A 204 12.59 16.47 -2.84
C ILE A 204 12.04 15.40 -3.79
N LEU A 205 11.16 14.50 -3.31
CA LEU A 205 10.52 13.47 -4.13
C LEU A 205 9.67 14.05 -5.25
N ASN A 206 8.96 15.15 -4.99
CA ASN A 206 8.21 15.88 -5.99
C ASN A 206 9.14 16.40 -7.09
N CYS A 207 10.28 16.97 -6.73
CA CYS A 207 11.32 17.37 -7.70
C CYS A 207 11.83 16.18 -8.54
N VAL A 208 11.91 14.97 -7.97
CA VAL A 208 12.31 13.74 -8.71
C VAL A 208 11.24 13.32 -9.69
N ASN A 209 9.98 13.34 -9.23
CA ASN A 209 8.84 12.91 -10.00
C ASN A 209 8.46 13.94 -11.09
N SER A 210 8.90 15.20 -10.96
CA SER A 210 8.58 16.28 -11.91
C SER A 210 9.68 16.52 -12.94
N SER A 211 9.40 16.19 -14.21
CA SER A 211 9.77 17.07 -15.33
C SER A 211 8.68 18.11 -15.63
N ASN A 212 7.50 17.97 -15.01
CA ASN A 212 6.32 18.83 -15.20
C ASN A 212 5.75 19.27 -13.84
N ASN A 213 5.66 20.58 -13.66
CA ASN A 213 5.20 21.29 -12.46
C ASN A 213 3.70 21.13 -12.12
N ALA A 214 3.00 20.12 -12.65
CA ALA A 214 1.54 20.03 -12.58
C ALA A 214 1.01 19.03 -11.52
N TYR A 215 1.87 18.21 -10.92
CA TYR A 215 1.44 17.25 -9.91
C TYR A 215 2.44 17.18 -8.76
N THR A 216 2.12 17.90 -7.69
CA THR A 216 2.71 17.69 -6.37
C THR A 216 1.71 16.87 -5.57
N PRO A 217 1.93 15.55 -5.35
CA PRO A 217 1.20 14.89 -4.29
C PRO A 217 1.40 15.75 -3.05
N THR A 218 0.31 16.16 -2.44
CA THR A 218 0.31 16.96 -1.22
C THR A 218 -0.21 15.99 -0.17
N ILE A 219 0.63 15.65 0.82
CA ILE A 219 0.13 14.94 2.01
C ILE A 219 -0.64 16.01 2.79
N THR A 220 -1.88 16.28 2.40
CA THR A 220 -2.60 17.46 2.89
C THR A 220 -3.48 17.21 4.11
N ALA A 221 -3.69 15.96 4.58
CA ALA A 221 -4.86 15.75 5.46
C ALA A 221 -4.80 14.56 6.43
N ALA A 222 -3.81 14.47 7.33
CA ALA A 222 -3.97 13.69 8.58
C ALA A 222 -2.89 13.95 9.66
N TRP A 223 -2.11 15.03 9.57
CA TRP A 223 -1.10 15.31 10.62
C TRP A 223 -1.70 15.94 11.87
N ASP A 224 -2.99 16.23 11.85
CA ASP A 224 -3.77 16.67 12.98
C ASP A 224 -4.10 15.53 13.95
N ARG A 225 -3.64 14.29 13.71
CA ARG A 225 -3.94 13.14 14.58
C ARG A 225 -2.71 12.28 14.92
N ALA A 226 -2.69 11.74 16.13
CA ALA A 226 -1.57 10.98 16.68
C ALA A 226 -1.40 9.57 16.08
N ASP A 227 -2.47 8.93 15.59
CA ASP A 227 -2.38 7.66 14.85
C ASP A 227 -1.47 7.75 13.63
N THR A 228 -1.43 8.89 12.95
CA THR A 228 -0.51 9.13 11.82
C THR A 228 0.97 8.98 12.22
N PHE A 229 1.29 9.18 13.49
CA PHE A 229 2.64 9.04 14.03
C PHE A 229 2.88 7.71 14.76
N SER A 230 1.86 6.84 14.83
CA SER A 230 1.90 5.60 15.60
C SER A 230 2.32 4.41 14.72
N GLY A 231 3.63 4.24 14.53
CA GLY A 231 4.18 3.24 13.61
C GLY A 231 5.38 2.41 14.12
N LYS A 232 6.00 2.81 15.23
CA LYS A 232 7.25 2.18 15.75
C LYS A 232 7.05 0.79 16.35
N GLU A 233 5.84 0.49 16.80
CA GLU A 233 5.57 -0.76 17.53
C GLU A 233 5.21 -1.93 16.62
N LYS A 234 4.76 -1.63 15.40
CA LYS A 234 4.46 -2.61 14.36
C LYS A 234 5.79 -3.02 13.71
N ARG A 235 5.95 -4.29 13.31
CA ARG A 235 7.17 -4.76 12.60
C ARG A 235 7.49 -3.83 11.42
N PRO A 236 8.73 -3.47 11.07
CA PRO A 236 8.95 -2.54 9.97
C PRO A 236 8.38 -3.06 8.64
N LEU A 237 8.03 -2.13 7.75
CA LEU A 237 7.43 -2.40 6.46
C LEU A 237 8.41 -3.09 5.51
N ARG A 238 7.85 -3.92 4.64
CA ARG A 238 8.53 -4.41 3.44
C ARG A 238 7.76 -3.99 2.21
N VAL A 239 8.45 -3.33 1.30
CA VAL A 239 7.86 -2.73 0.09
C VAL A 239 8.58 -3.27 -1.14
N LEU A 240 7.80 -3.75 -2.12
CA LEU A 240 8.29 -4.24 -3.40
C LEU A 240 7.86 -3.30 -4.52
N SER A 241 8.81 -2.86 -5.34
CA SER A 241 8.60 -2.02 -6.52
C SER A 241 9.05 -2.75 -7.78
N LEU A 242 8.16 -2.90 -8.75
CA LEU A 242 8.42 -3.63 -10.00
C LEU A 242 8.29 -2.71 -11.21
N ASP A 243 9.37 -2.57 -11.97
CA ASP A 243 9.40 -1.72 -13.16
C ASP A 243 8.60 -2.30 -14.32
N GLY A 244 8.20 -1.43 -15.25
CA GLY A 244 7.65 -1.83 -16.54
C GLY A 244 8.72 -2.27 -17.53
N GLY A 245 8.38 -3.23 -18.41
CA GLY A 245 9.34 -3.71 -19.40
C GLY A 245 8.96 -4.89 -20.29
N GLY A 246 7.66 -5.19 -20.47
CA GLY A 246 7.21 -6.28 -21.36
C GLY A 246 7.75 -7.64 -20.93
N VAL A 247 8.10 -8.52 -21.88
CA VAL A 247 8.59 -9.89 -21.62
C VAL A 247 9.76 -9.95 -20.63
N ARG A 248 10.52 -8.85 -20.48
CA ARG A 248 11.65 -8.72 -19.55
C ARG A 248 11.27 -8.81 -18.07
N GLY A 249 9.99 -8.66 -17.71
CA GLY A 249 9.51 -8.95 -16.36
C GLY A 249 9.79 -10.38 -15.87
N TYR A 250 10.05 -11.31 -16.80
CA TYR A 250 10.51 -12.66 -16.46
C TYR A 250 11.81 -12.63 -15.66
N SER A 251 12.77 -11.78 -16.04
CA SER A 251 14.01 -11.57 -15.28
C SER A 251 13.72 -10.99 -13.89
N SER A 252 12.79 -10.05 -13.77
CA SER A 252 12.41 -9.47 -12.48
C SER A 252 11.83 -10.52 -11.53
N LEU A 253 11.00 -11.43 -12.05
CA LEU A 253 10.47 -12.57 -11.30
C LEU A 253 11.56 -13.57 -10.88
N MET A 254 12.55 -13.86 -11.74
CA MET A 254 13.68 -14.71 -11.38
C MET A 254 14.51 -14.11 -10.24
N LEU A 255 14.78 -12.80 -10.29
CA LEU A 255 15.48 -12.08 -9.21
C LEU A 255 14.68 -12.13 -7.91
N LEU A 256 13.37 -11.87 -7.98
CA LEU A 256 12.50 -11.96 -6.82
C LEU A 256 12.45 -13.38 -6.25
N LYS A 257 12.41 -14.41 -7.10
CA LYS A 257 12.42 -15.82 -6.69
C LYS A 257 13.66 -16.13 -5.88
N GLU A 258 14.83 -15.75 -6.38
CA GLU A 258 16.11 -16.00 -5.71
C GLU A 258 16.15 -15.34 -4.31
N VAL A 259 15.67 -14.10 -4.19
CA VAL A 259 15.60 -13.39 -2.92
C VAL A 259 14.58 -14.03 -1.97
N MET A 260 13.40 -14.39 -2.46
CA MET A 260 12.35 -15.02 -1.66
C MET A 260 12.73 -16.42 -1.18
N ASP A 261 13.31 -17.25 -2.04
CA ASP A 261 13.74 -18.62 -1.72
C ASP A 261 14.80 -18.62 -0.60
N LYS A 262 15.68 -17.61 -0.58
CA LYS A 262 16.72 -17.44 0.44
C LYS A 262 16.22 -16.76 1.72
N GLY A 263 15.38 -15.73 1.58
CA GLY A 263 14.96 -14.87 2.70
C GLY A 263 13.69 -15.30 3.40
N ALA A 264 12.72 -15.84 2.66
CA ALA A 264 11.41 -16.24 3.16
C ALA A 264 10.93 -17.53 2.44
N PRO A 265 11.63 -18.66 2.62
CA PRO A 265 11.31 -19.90 1.94
C PRO A 265 9.87 -20.36 2.27
N ASN A 266 9.18 -20.88 1.26
CA ASN A 266 7.78 -21.34 1.33
C ASN A 266 6.74 -20.25 1.66
N LYS A 267 7.13 -18.97 1.61
CA LYS A 267 6.19 -17.85 1.76
C LYS A 267 5.80 -17.27 0.41
N LYS A 268 4.55 -16.84 0.31
CA LYS A 268 4.06 -16.04 -0.81
C LYS A 268 4.48 -14.58 -0.63
N PRO A 269 4.76 -13.83 -1.71
CA PRO A 269 5.12 -12.42 -1.59
C PRO A 269 4.08 -11.59 -0.83
N CYS A 270 2.78 -11.87 -0.95
CA CYS A 270 1.72 -11.20 -0.20
C CYS A 270 1.79 -11.40 1.34
N GLU A 271 2.46 -12.46 1.81
CA GLU A 271 2.71 -12.69 3.24
C GLU A 271 3.93 -11.90 3.74
N VAL A 272 4.85 -11.58 2.83
CA VAL A 272 6.16 -10.99 3.13
C VAL A 272 6.16 -9.48 2.98
N PHE A 273 5.55 -8.98 1.92
CA PHE A 273 5.48 -7.56 1.58
C PHE A 273 4.15 -6.95 2.04
N ASP A 274 4.23 -5.76 2.61
CA ASP A 274 3.08 -4.97 3.03
C ASP A 274 2.48 -4.19 1.86
N LEU A 275 3.31 -3.82 0.89
CA LEU A 275 2.91 -3.07 -0.30
C LEU A 275 3.70 -3.56 -1.51
N ILE A 276 2.99 -3.89 -2.60
CA ILE A 276 3.59 -4.26 -3.89
C ILE A 276 3.14 -3.24 -4.95
N GLY A 277 4.10 -2.43 -5.41
CA GLY A 277 3.93 -1.44 -6.47
C GLY A 277 4.41 -1.95 -7.83
N GLY A 278 3.71 -1.60 -8.91
CA GLY A 278 4.10 -2.03 -10.24
C GLY A 278 3.64 -1.12 -11.37
N THR A 279 4.46 -1.02 -12.42
CA THR A 279 4.10 -0.34 -13.69
C THR A 279 4.11 -1.34 -14.84
N SER A 280 3.15 -1.27 -15.76
CA SER A 280 3.10 -2.15 -16.94
C SER A 280 3.11 -3.64 -16.55
N THR A 281 3.98 -4.43 -17.16
CA THR A 281 4.35 -5.77 -16.71
C THR A 281 4.54 -5.89 -15.20
N GLY A 282 5.23 -4.94 -14.55
CA GLY A 282 5.41 -4.94 -13.11
C GLY A 282 4.08 -4.83 -12.36
N GLY A 283 3.10 -4.11 -12.93
CA GLY A 283 1.74 -4.04 -12.43
C GLY A 283 0.96 -5.34 -12.61
N LEU A 284 1.10 -6.03 -13.74
CA LEU A 284 0.55 -7.38 -13.93
C LEU A 284 1.12 -8.37 -12.91
N ILE A 285 2.43 -8.31 -12.66
CA ILE A 285 3.09 -9.13 -11.64
C ILE A 285 2.60 -8.76 -10.24
N ALA A 286 2.44 -7.48 -9.92
CA ALA A 286 1.90 -7.04 -8.63
C ALA A 286 0.49 -7.61 -8.37
N ILE A 287 -0.38 -7.65 -9.40
CA ILE A 287 -1.69 -8.30 -9.32
C ILE A 287 -1.55 -9.80 -9.02
N MET A 288 -0.69 -10.51 -9.77
CA MET A 288 -0.47 -11.94 -9.57
C MET A 288 0.04 -12.26 -8.16
N LEU A 289 1.07 -11.54 -7.69
CA LEU A 289 1.72 -11.81 -6.42
C LEU A 289 0.89 -11.35 -5.20
N GLY A 290 0.26 -10.18 -5.30
CA GLY A 290 -0.51 -9.57 -4.22
C GLY A 290 -1.97 -10.03 -4.20
N ARG A 291 -2.75 -9.64 -5.22
CA ARG A 291 -4.21 -9.87 -5.25
C ARG A 291 -4.59 -11.32 -5.52
N LEU A 292 -3.88 -12.00 -6.42
CA LEU A 292 -4.12 -13.42 -6.70
C LEU A 292 -3.33 -14.36 -5.75
N LYS A 293 -2.60 -13.78 -4.78
CA LYS A 293 -1.83 -14.49 -3.74
C LYS A 293 -1.00 -15.66 -4.32
N MET A 294 -0.36 -15.45 -5.47
CA MET A 294 0.47 -16.47 -6.14
C MET A 294 1.84 -16.62 -5.47
N THR A 295 2.43 -17.81 -5.54
CA THR A 295 3.87 -17.97 -5.31
C THR A 295 4.66 -17.34 -6.47
N VAL A 296 5.95 -17.04 -6.26
CA VAL A 296 6.79 -16.51 -7.34
C VAL A 296 6.92 -17.50 -8.50
N GLN A 297 6.97 -18.81 -8.21
CA GLN A 297 7.04 -19.84 -9.25
C GLN A 297 5.75 -19.91 -10.07
N GLU A 298 4.59 -19.93 -9.42
CA GLU A 298 3.31 -19.88 -10.13
C GLU A 298 3.20 -18.62 -11.00
N CYS A 299 3.67 -17.48 -10.49
CA CYS A 299 3.70 -16.24 -11.24
C CYS A 299 4.63 -16.32 -12.46
N LEU A 300 5.81 -16.96 -12.37
CA LEU A 300 6.70 -17.19 -13.51
C LEU A 300 6.02 -18.00 -14.61
N ASP A 301 5.35 -19.08 -14.22
CA ASP A 301 4.71 -20.01 -15.15
C ASP A 301 3.54 -19.33 -15.88
N GLU A 302 2.64 -18.68 -15.14
CA GLU A 302 1.48 -17.95 -15.70
C GLU A 302 1.91 -16.73 -16.51
N TYR A 303 2.95 -16.00 -16.05
CA TYR A 303 3.48 -14.85 -16.78
C TYR A 303 4.08 -15.26 -18.13
N SER A 304 4.86 -16.33 -18.17
CA SER A 304 5.43 -16.87 -19.41
C SER A 304 4.34 -17.30 -20.40
N ALA A 305 3.30 -17.98 -19.90
CA ALA A 305 2.15 -18.37 -20.72
C ALA A 305 1.39 -17.15 -21.26
N LEU A 306 1.10 -16.17 -20.40
CA LEU A 306 0.43 -14.92 -20.77
C LEU A 306 1.21 -14.16 -21.84
N MET A 307 2.52 -14.01 -21.68
CA MET A 307 3.39 -13.34 -22.65
C MET A 307 3.41 -14.07 -23.98
N SER A 308 3.44 -15.40 -23.96
CA SER A 308 3.43 -16.23 -25.18
C SER A 308 2.11 -16.14 -25.94
N GLU A 309 0.98 -16.02 -25.24
CA GLU A 309 -0.34 -15.90 -25.86
C GLU A 309 -0.59 -14.48 -26.40
N VAL A 310 -0.12 -13.45 -25.69
CA VAL A 310 -0.31 -12.04 -26.08
C VAL A 310 0.65 -11.63 -27.20
N PHE A 311 1.92 -12.02 -27.11
CA PHE A 311 2.99 -11.64 -28.04
C PHE A 311 3.45 -12.81 -28.91
N GLY A 312 2.59 -13.81 -29.10
CA GLY A 312 2.89 -15.00 -29.90
C GLY A 312 3.54 -14.63 -31.23
N SER A 313 4.67 -15.26 -31.52
CA SER A 313 5.51 -14.94 -32.67
C SER A 313 5.35 -15.97 -33.77
N GLY A 314 5.54 -15.52 -35.01
CA GLY A 314 5.41 -16.34 -36.21
C GLY A 314 5.55 -15.48 -37.44
N TRP A 315 6.16 -16.01 -38.50
CA TRP A 315 6.52 -15.21 -39.68
C TRP A 315 5.32 -14.41 -40.24
N ILE A 316 4.15 -15.05 -40.35
CA ILE A 316 2.90 -14.43 -40.81
C ILE A 316 2.40 -13.38 -39.81
N HIS A 317 2.52 -13.65 -38.51
CA HIS A 317 2.13 -12.71 -37.48
C HIS A 317 3.01 -11.45 -37.56
N ASP A 318 4.33 -11.62 -37.62
CA ASP A 318 5.30 -10.53 -37.47
C ASP A 318 5.47 -9.69 -38.74
N HIS A 319 5.39 -10.29 -39.94
CA HIS A 319 5.61 -9.60 -41.21
C HIS A 319 4.33 -9.20 -41.95
N VAL A 320 3.18 -9.76 -41.58
CA VAL A 320 1.91 -9.49 -42.27
C VAL A 320 0.87 -8.96 -41.29
N THR A 321 0.55 -9.72 -40.24
CA THR A 321 -0.59 -9.43 -39.35
C THR A 321 -0.35 -8.18 -38.51
N LYS A 322 0.82 -8.07 -37.86
CA LYS A 322 1.20 -6.96 -36.99
C LYS A 322 1.36 -5.63 -37.75
N PRO A 323 2.06 -5.55 -38.91
CA PRO A 323 2.10 -4.33 -39.71
C PRO A 323 0.73 -3.93 -40.28
N ALA A 324 -0.05 -4.88 -40.79
CA ALA A 324 -1.38 -4.60 -41.33
C ALA A 324 -2.33 -4.08 -40.25
N ARG A 325 -2.32 -4.68 -39.05
CA ARG A 325 -3.11 -4.22 -37.92
C ARG A 325 -2.72 -2.81 -37.51
N TYR A 326 -1.44 -2.51 -37.40
CA TYR A 326 -0.98 -1.17 -37.06
C TYR A 326 -1.47 -0.13 -38.07
N ALA A 327 -1.41 -0.43 -39.38
CA ALA A 327 -1.89 0.46 -40.42
C ALA A 327 -3.41 0.75 -40.31
N VAL A 328 -4.21 -0.22 -39.87
CA VAL A 328 -5.67 -0.08 -39.74
C VAL A 328 -6.10 0.50 -38.40
N THR A 329 -5.44 0.10 -37.31
CA THR A 329 -5.91 0.34 -35.95
C THR A 329 -4.98 1.22 -35.11
N GLY A 330 -3.80 1.55 -35.61
CA GLY A 330 -2.76 2.29 -34.87
C GLY A 330 -2.08 1.50 -33.75
N ALA A 331 -2.30 0.17 -33.67
CA ALA A 331 -1.78 -0.68 -32.60
C ALA A 331 -1.24 -2.00 -33.16
N PHE A 332 -0.09 -2.46 -32.64
CA PHE A 332 0.55 -3.70 -33.09
C PHE A 332 -0.22 -4.96 -32.65
N TYR A 333 -0.85 -4.91 -31.48
CA TYR A 333 -1.49 -6.06 -30.86
C TYR A 333 -2.98 -5.84 -30.60
N SER A 334 -3.69 -6.93 -30.35
CA SER A 334 -5.11 -6.91 -30.04
C SER A 334 -5.33 -6.68 -28.55
N ALA A 335 -5.97 -5.56 -28.21
CA ALA A 335 -6.42 -5.30 -26.84
C ALA A 335 -7.41 -6.37 -26.34
N ASP A 336 -8.24 -6.92 -27.23
CA ASP A 336 -9.20 -7.98 -26.90
C ASP A 336 -8.49 -9.29 -26.55
N THR A 337 -7.33 -9.56 -27.17
CA THR A 337 -6.52 -10.74 -26.82
C THR A 337 -5.94 -10.57 -25.42
N LEU A 338 -5.31 -9.43 -25.14
CA LEU A 338 -4.79 -9.13 -23.81
C LEU A 338 -5.90 -9.23 -22.74
N GLU A 339 -7.07 -8.66 -22.99
CA GLU A 339 -8.23 -8.76 -22.11
C GLU A 339 -8.66 -10.21 -21.88
N LYS A 340 -8.79 -11.02 -22.94
CA LYS A 340 -9.18 -12.43 -22.83
C LYS A 340 -8.20 -13.23 -21.98
N VAL A 341 -6.90 -13.02 -22.19
CA VAL A 341 -5.86 -13.73 -21.43
C VAL A 341 -5.88 -13.34 -19.95
N ILE A 342 -6.01 -12.03 -19.65
CA ILE A 342 -6.16 -11.55 -18.28
C ILE A 342 -7.41 -12.17 -17.62
N LYS A 343 -8.57 -12.12 -18.28
CA LYS A 343 -9.82 -12.69 -17.74
C LYS A 343 -9.72 -14.20 -17.55
N SER A 344 -9.03 -14.91 -18.44
CA SER A 344 -8.77 -16.35 -18.30
C SER A 344 -7.96 -16.66 -17.03
N LEU A 345 -6.87 -15.91 -16.81
CA LEU A 345 -6.07 -16.01 -15.59
C LEU A 345 -6.91 -15.74 -14.33
N LEU A 346 -7.75 -14.71 -14.36
CA LEU A 346 -8.63 -14.39 -13.23
C LEU A 346 -9.62 -15.51 -12.93
N ARG A 347 -10.28 -16.08 -13.95
CA ARG A 347 -11.19 -17.23 -13.79
C ARG A 347 -10.51 -18.45 -13.17
N LYS A 348 -9.22 -18.65 -13.45
CA LYS A 348 -8.43 -19.76 -12.91
C LYS A 348 -8.03 -19.55 -11.44
N ARG A 349 -7.91 -18.30 -10.97
CA ARG A 349 -7.18 -17.97 -9.72
C ARG A 349 -8.02 -17.24 -8.68
N LEU A 350 -9.12 -16.60 -9.08
CA LEU A 350 -10.05 -16.01 -8.13
C LEU A 350 -10.75 -17.12 -7.32
N PRO A 351 -11.17 -16.82 -6.07
CA PRO A 351 -11.96 -17.74 -5.26
C PRO A 351 -13.24 -18.21 -5.98
N ALA A 352 -13.69 -19.42 -5.66
CA ALA A 352 -14.92 -19.97 -6.24
C ALA A 352 -16.12 -19.05 -5.95
N GLY A 353 -16.85 -18.66 -7.00
CA GLY A 353 -18.01 -17.77 -6.91
C GLY A 353 -17.72 -16.30 -7.27
N GLU A 354 -16.44 -15.90 -7.38
CA GLU A 354 -16.11 -14.57 -7.89
C GLU A 354 -16.12 -14.52 -9.43
N ASP A 355 -16.82 -13.54 -9.99
CA ASP A 355 -16.89 -13.31 -11.44
C ASP A 355 -15.69 -12.48 -11.90
N ALA A 356 -14.83 -13.06 -12.74
CA ALA A 356 -13.64 -12.41 -13.29
C ALA A 356 -13.93 -11.11 -14.06
N ASP A 357 -15.13 -10.96 -14.61
CA ASP A 357 -15.53 -9.76 -15.35
C ASP A 357 -15.95 -8.61 -14.40
N LYS A 358 -16.29 -8.92 -13.14
CA LYS A 358 -16.80 -7.98 -12.13
C LYS A 358 -15.92 -7.83 -10.89
N ALA A 359 -14.93 -8.70 -10.71
CA ALA A 359 -14.03 -8.66 -9.57
C ALA A 359 -13.33 -7.30 -9.48
N LEU A 360 -13.49 -6.60 -8.36
CA LEU A 360 -12.92 -5.27 -8.14
C LEU A 360 -11.41 -5.36 -7.84
N LEU A 361 -10.68 -4.30 -8.20
CA LEU A 361 -9.30 -4.15 -7.76
C LEU A 361 -9.21 -4.03 -6.24
N LEU A 362 -10.14 -3.27 -5.64
CA LEU A 362 -10.29 -3.06 -4.20
C LEU A 362 -10.43 -4.40 -3.45
N ASP A 363 -9.68 -4.56 -2.37
CA ASP A 363 -9.67 -5.74 -1.50
C ASP A 363 -9.29 -5.30 -0.08
N GLU A 364 -10.29 -4.94 0.72
CA GLU A 364 -10.10 -4.42 2.09
C GLU A 364 -10.09 -5.52 3.16
N LYS A 365 -9.88 -6.78 2.77
CA LYS A 365 -9.75 -7.87 3.75
C LYS A 365 -8.50 -7.65 4.59
N GLU A 366 -8.58 -7.93 5.89
CA GLU A 366 -7.50 -7.71 6.85
C GLU A 366 -6.19 -8.45 6.49
N ASP A 367 -6.31 -9.61 5.82
CA ASP A 367 -5.18 -10.44 5.37
C ASP A 367 -4.65 -10.09 3.97
N SER A 368 -5.23 -9.08 3.31
CA SER A 368 -4.87 -8.70 1.95
C SER A 368 -3.50 -8.00 1.90
N CYS A 369 -2.77 -8.23 0.81
CA CYS A 369 -1.57 -7.46 0.51
C CYS A 369 -1.98 -6.25 -0.33
N LYS A 370 -1.57 -5.05 0.09
CA LYS A 370 -1.87 -3.82 -0.64
C LYS A 370 -1.09 -3.83 -1.96
N ILE A 371 -1.79 -3.60 -3.07
CA ILE A 371 -1.16 -3.41 -4.38
C ILE A 371 -1.44 -2.03 -4.95
N PHE A 372 -0.45 -1.51 -5.66
CA PHE A 372 -0.46 -0.17 -6.24
C PHE A 372 0.05 -0.23 -7.68
N LEU A 373 -0.74 0.25 -8.63
CA LEU A 373 -0.43 0.16 -10.06
C LEU A 373 -0.44 1.53 -10.71
N MET A 374 0.48 1.72 -11.65
CA MET A 374 0.61 2.97 -12.39
C MET A 374 -0.10 2.91 -13.74
N ALA A 375 -0.86 3.94 -14.06
CA ALA A 375 -1.40 4.21 -15.39
C ALA A 375 -1.27 5.71 -15.73
N VAL A 376 -1.52 6.10 -16.98
CA VAL A 376 -1.53 7.52 -17.38
C VAL A 376 -2.84 7.83 -18.10
N ARG A 377 -3.38 9.04 -17.87
CA ARG A 377 -4.52 9.53 -18.66
C ARG A 377 -4.01 9.93 -20.04
N GLU A 378 -4.55 9.31 -21.09
CA GLU A 378 -4.15 9.59 -22.48
C GLU A 378 -4.25 11.09 -22.80
N GLU A 379 -5.36 11.71 -22.39
CA GLU A 379 -5.72 13.09 -22.75
C GLU A 379 -4.98 14.16 -21.93
N ALA A 380 -4.17 13.77 -20.95
CA ALA A 380 -3.55 14.71 -20.00
C ALA A 380 -2.12 14.35 -19.57
N GLY A 381 -1.39 13.56 -20.37
CA GLY A 381 -0.06 13.06 -20.01
C GLY A 381 1.03 14.13 -19.81
N ASN A 382 0.80 15.38 -20.22
CA ASN A 382 1.76 16.48 -20.03
C ASN A 382 1.39 17.43 -18.86
N ASN A 383 0.13 17.47 -18.44
CA ASN A 383 -0.38 18.45 -17.47
C ASN A 383 -0.99 17.77 -16.22
N ARG A 384 -0.87 16.45 -16.08
CA ARG A 384 -1.31 15.70 -14.90
C ARG A 384 -0.30 14.61 -14.57
N GLY A 385 -0.23 14.26 -13.28
CA GLY A 385 0.54 13.11 -12.81
C GLY A 385 -0.06 11.77 -13.28
N PRO A 386 0.66 10.67 -13.04
CA PRO A 386 0.14 9.34 -13.28
C PRO A 386 -1.11 9.08 -12.42
N VAL A 387 -1.94 8.15 -12.89
CA VAL A 387 -3.09 7.62 -12.19
C VAL A 387 -2.66 6.45 -11.32
N PHE A 388 -3.08 6.50 -10.06
CA PHE A 388 -2.86 5.46 -9.08
C PHE A 388 -4.06 4.53 -9.01
N LEU A 389 -3.85 3.25 -9.34
CA LEU A 389 -4.85 2.21 -9.21
C LEU A 389 -4.51 1.36 -7.99
N ARG A 390 -5.38 1.35 -6.99
CA ARG A 390 -5.11 0.79 -5.66
C ARG A 390 -6.07 -0.35 -5.33
N SER A 391 -5.59 -1.34 -4.59
CA SER A 391 -6.45 -2.35 -3.98
C SER A 391 -6.94 -1.99 -2.57
N TYR A 392 -6.74 -0.77 -2.14
CA TYR A 392 -7.05 -0.26 -0.80
C TYR A 392 -7.54 1.18 -0.90
N THR A 393 -8.27 1.65 0.11
CA THR A 393 -8.61 3.06 0.22
C THR A 393 -7.42 3.86 0.74
N ASN A 394 -7.23 5.07 0.21
CA ASN A 394 -6.34 6.05 0.79
C ASN A 394 -7.23 7.18 1.33
N ASP A 395 -7.34 7.28 2.65
CA ASP A 395 -8.29 8.19 3.29
C ASP A 395 -7.92 9.68 3.06
N LEU A 396 -6.70 9.95 2.59
CA LEU A 396 -6.18 11.27 2.20
C LEU A 396 -6.57 11.68 0.78
N GLU A 397 -6.93 10.73 -0.08
CA GLU A 397 -7.21 10.98 -1.50
C GLU A 397 -8.53 10.31 -1.90
N LEU A 398 -9.56 11.12 -2.15
CA LEU A 398 -10.82 10.62 -2.69
C LEU A 398 -10.58 10.04 -4.09
N PRO A 399 -10.90 8.76 -4.32
CA PRO A 399 -10.74 8.18 -5.64
C PRO A 399 -11.68 8.87 -6.64
N ASP A 400 -11.22 9.04 -7.88
CA ASP A 400 -12.11 9.42 -8.99
C ASP A 400 -13.24 8.38 -9.08
N ALA A 401 -14.49 8.82 -9.12
CA ALA A 401 -15.65 7.93 -9.10
C ALA A 401 -15.62 6.86 -10.20
N ASP A 402 -15.04 7.19 -11.37
CA ASP A 402 -14.88 6.24 -12.47
C ASP A 402 -13.79 5.18 -12.17
N LEU A 403 -12.77 5.54 -11.38
CA LEU A 403 -11.64 4.65 -11.03
C LEU A 403 -11.88 3.86 -9.75
N ALA A 404 -12.70 4.35 -8.83
CA ALA A 404 -13.09 3.61 -7.63
C ALA A 404 -13.62 2.21 -7.98
N LYS A 405 -14.43 2.14 -9.05
CA LYS A 405 -15.07 0.91 -9.55
C LYS A 405 -14.22 0.08 -10.50
N ILE A 406 -12.93 0.40 -10.65
CA ILE A 406 -12.10 -0.30 -11.63
C ILE A 406 -12.01 -1.79 -11.27
N THR A 407 -12.38 -2.64 -12.23
CA THR A 407 -12.24 -4.10 -12.07
C THR A 407 -10.78 -4.50 -12.17
N LEU A 408 -10.44 -5.66 -11.61
CA LEU A 408 -9.09 -6.19 -11.60
C LEU A 408 -8.53 -6.36 -13.03
N TRP A 409 -9.36 -6.82 -13.98
CA TRP A 409 -8.95 -6.96 -15.37
C TRP A 409 -8.77 -5.60 -16.07
N GLN A 410 -9.59 -4.61 -15.74
CA GLN A 410 -9.43 -3.24 -16.26
C GLN A 410 -8.13 -2.63 -15.74
N ALA A 411 -7.81 -2.79 -14.46
CA ALA A 411 -6.57 -2.29 -13.89
C ALA A 411 -5.33 -2.94 -14.52
N ALA A 412 -5.37 -4.27 -14.69
CA ALA A 412 -4.34 -5.03 -15.40
C ALA A 412 -4.15 -4.56 -16.84
N ARG A 413 -5.24 -4.33 -17.58
CA ARG A 413 -5.19 -3.83 -18.95
C ARG A 413 -4.70 -2.38 -19.01
N ALA A 414 -5.17 -1.50 -18.12
CA ALA A 414 -4.79 -0.10 -18.08
C ALA A 414 -3.29 0.07 -17.89
N THR A 415 -2.72 -0.60 -16.88
CA THR A 415 -1.30 -0.45 -16.57
C THR A 415 -0.40 -0.96 -17.69
N SER A 416 -0.83 -1.97 -18.47
CA SER A 416 -0.05 -2.61 -19.54
C SER A 416 -0.40 -2.18 -20.97
N ALA A 417 -1.28 -1.19 -21.14
CA ALA A 417 -1.73 -0.70 -22.45
C ALA A 417 -0.69 0.24 -23.09
N ALA A 418 0.49 -0.29 -23.45
CA ALA A 418 1.59 0.51 -23.97
C ALA A 418 1.20 1.20 -25.30
N PRO A 419 1.44 2.52 -25.46
CA PRO A 419 1.15 3.22 -26.71
C PRO A 419 1.82 2.55 -27.91
N ALA A 420 1.14 2.55 -29.07
CA ALA A 420 1.49 1.81 -30.28
C ALA A 420 1.44 0.27 -30.17
N TYR A 421 1.52 -0.34 -28.98
CA TYR A 421 1.34 -1.78 -28.79
C TYR A 421 -0.14 -2.14 -28.65
N PHE A 422 -0.86 -1.44 -27.76
CA PHE A 422 -2.28 -1.68 -27.49
C PHE A 422 -3.08 -0.37 -27.61
N LYS A 423 -4.39 -0.52 -27.89
CA LYS A 423 -5.31 0.62 -27.77
C LYS A 423 -5.52 0.99 -26.29
N PRO A 424 -5.72 2.29 -25.97
CA PRO A 424 -6.09 2.72 -24.63
C PRO A 424 -7.34 2.00 -24.09
N LEU A 425 -7.43 1.89 -22.76
CA LEU A 425 -8.63 1.41 -22.09
C LEU A 425 -9.51 2.58 -21.69
N GLN A 426 -10.79 2.55 -22.05
CA GLN A 426 -11.80 3.47 -21.54
C GLN A 426 -12.40 2.91 -20.24
N VAL A 427 -12.34 3.68 -19.15
CA VAL A 427 -13.02 3.41 -17.87
C VAL A 427 -13.85 4.64 -17.53
N GLY A 428 -15.18 4.51 -17.59
CA GLY A 428 -16.07 5.67 -17.46
C GLY A 428 -15.68 6.78 -18.44
N ARG A 429 -15.34 7.96 -17.93
CA ARG A 429 -14.91 9.12 -18.73
C ARG A 429 -13.41 9.15 -19.03
N ILE A 430 -12.63 8.20 -18.50
CA ILE A 430 -11.18 8.26 -18.47
C ILE A 430 -10.59 7.28 -19.47
N LYS A 431 -9.68 7.76 -20.33
CA LYS A 431 -8.82 6.90 -21.16
C LYS A 431 -7.48 6.67 -20.48
N LEU A 432 -7.15 5.42 -20.24
CA LEU A 432 -5.94 4.99 -19.59
C LEU A 432 -5.00 4.31 -20.58
N VAL A 433 -3.73 4.66 -20.48
CA VAL A 433 -2.59 4.02 -21.16
C VAL A 433 -1.54 3.61 -20.13
N ASP A 434 -0.53 2.87 -20.59
CA ASP A 434 0.53 2.32 -19.75
C ASP A 434 1.23 3.38 -18.90
N GLY A 435 1.47 3.03 -17.63
CA GLY A 435 2.19 3.85 -16.67
C GLY A 435 3.63 4.16 -17.08
N GLY A 436 4.25 3.33 -17.91
CA GLY A 436 5.62 3.45 -18.41
C GLY A 436 5.89 4.71 -19.22
N LEU A 437 4.84 5.40 -19.67
CA LEU A 437 4.97 6.69 -20.36
C LEU A 437 5.52 7.79 -19.44
N LEU A 438 5.17 7.77 -18.15
CA LEU A 438 5.55 8.81 -17.17
C LEU A 438 6.25 8.23 -15.92
N ALA A 439 6.00 6.98 -15.58
CA ALA A 439 6.38 6.41 -14.30
C ALA A 439 6.77 4.93 -14.43
N ASN A 440 7.70 4.62 -15.33
CA ASN A 440 8.14 3.24 -15.58
C ASN A 440 8.75 2.57 -14.34
N ASN A 441 9.43 3.34 -13.49
CA ASN A 441 9.85 2.93 -12.15
C ASN A 441 8.89 3.55 -11.12
N PRO A 442 8.00 2.76 -10.48
CA PRO A 442 7.01 3.30 -9.55
C PRO A 442 7.59 3.73 -8.19
N LEU A 443 8.90 3.54 -7.95
CA LEU A 443 9.55 3.73 -6.65
C LEU A 443 9.24 5.06 -5.96
N GLY A 444 9.39 6.18 -6.65
CA GLY A 444 9.14 7.51 -6.07
C GLY A 444 7.67 7.73 -5.68
N TRP A 445 6.74 7.19 -6.48
CA TRP A 445 5.31 7.24 -6.23
C TRP A 445 4.88 6.28 -5.11
N LEU A 446 5.50 5.11 -5.07
CA LEU A 446 5.26 4.10 -4.05
C LEU A 446 5.65 4.60 -2.65
N TRP A 447 6.68 5.45 -2.56
CA TRP A 447 7.03 6.09 -1.29
C TRP A 447 5.97 7.08 -0.81
N THR A 448 5.40 7.88 -1.72
CA THR A 448 4.26 8.74 -1.39
C THR A 448 3.10 7.92 -0.82
N GLU A 449 2.84 6.73 -1.37
CA GLU A 449 1.84 5.82 -0.83
C GLU A 449 2.21 5.27 0.53
N VAL A 450 3.49 4.94 0.77
CA VAL A 450 3.94 4.49 2.09
C VAL A 450 3.63 5.55 3.14
N LEU A 451 3.97 6.82 2.86
CA LEU A 451 3.70 7.93 3.77
C LEU A 451 2.19 8.16 3.97
N GLY A 452 1.41 8.15 2.89
CA GLY A 452 -0.02 8.43 2.95
C GLY A 452 -0.85 7.32 3.60
N VAL A 453 -0.42 6.06 3.46
CA VAL A 453 -1.18 4.88 3.93
C VAL A 453 -0.72 4.39 5.30
N TYR A 454 0.57 4.49 5.59
CA TYR A 454 1.15 3.94 6.82
C TYR A 454 1.68 4.99 7.79
N GLY A 455 1.72 6.25 7.38
CA GLY A 455 2.24 7.36 8.18
C GLY A 455 3.76 7.53 8.09
N PRO A 456 4.27 8.73 8.40
CA PRO A 456 5.68 9.08 8.26
C PRO A 456 6.62 8.41 9.26
N THR A 457 6.12 7.97 10.41
CA THR A 457 6.96 7.33 11.45
C THR A 457 7.14 5.84 11.23
N ARG A 458 6.50 5.28 10.20
CA ARG A 458 6.53 3.85 9.93
C ARG A 458 7.90 3.43 9.40
N GLU A 459 8.61 2.65 10.20
CA GLU A 459 9.91 2.12 9.78
C GLU A 459 9.76 1.17 8.59
N THR A 460 10.76 1.18 7.69
CA THR A 460 10.89 0.22 6.59
C THR A 460 12.16 -0.60 6.79
N ASP A 461 12.02 -1.92 6.80
CA ASP A 461 13.15 -2.86 6.86
C ASP A 461 13.71 -3.16 5.46
N CYS A 462 12.80 -3.25 4.48
CA CYS A 462 13.16 -3.60 3.12
C CYS A 462 12.35 -2.82 2.10
N PHE A 463 13.05 -2.03 1.31
CA PHE A 463 12.53 -1.44 0.08
C PHE A 463 13.26 -2.08 -1.10
N LEU A 464 12.62 -3.05 -1.74
CA LEU A 464 13.17 -3.80 -2.87
C LEU A 464 12.59 -3.26 -4.17
N SER A 465 13.45 -2.71 -5.03
CA SER A 465 13.10 -2.27 -6.37
C SER A 465 13.75 -3.19 -7.40
N ILE A 466 12.97 -3.74 -8.33
CA ILE A 466 13.47 -4.67 -9.34
C ILE A 466 13.19 -4.10 -10.73
N GLY A 467 14.28 -3.86 -11.48
CA GLY A 467 14.24 -3.40 -12.86
C GLY A 467 14.07 -4.54 -13.86
N THR A 468 13.80 -4.18 -15.11
CA THR A 468 13.67 -5.11 -16.26
C THR A 468 14.86 -5.02 -17.23
N GLY A 469 16.03 -4.59 -16.75
CA GLY A 469 17.24 -4.34 -17.54
C GLY A 469 17.33 -2.92 -18.12
N MET A 470 18.53 -2.56 -18.60
CA MET A 470 18.80 -1.26 -19.23
C MET A 470 18.87 -1.39 -20.74
N ALA A 471 18.23 -0.46 -21.47
CA ALA A 471 18.36 -0.39 -22.92
C ALA A 471 19.73 0.18 -23.32
N SER A 472 20.22 -0.18 -24.51
CA SER A 472 21.39 0.47 -25.11
C SER A 472 21.15 1.96 -25.35
N ASN A 473 22.21 2.77 -25.39
CA ASN A 473 22.09 4.19 -25.72
C ASN A 473 21.39 4.39 -27.08
N VAL A 474 20.26 5.10 -27.08
CA VAL A 474 19.52 5.46 -28.30
C VAL A 474 19.72 6.95 -28.56
N ALA A 475 20.28 7.31 -29.71
CA ALA A 475 20.29 8.70 -30.15
C ALA A 475 18.85 9.17 -30.41
N VAL A 476 18.48 10.36 -29.94
CA VAL A 476 17.14 10.93 -30.17
C VAL A 476 16.90 11.07 -31.67
N ALA A 477 16.01 10.26 -32.22
CA ALA A 477 15.66 10.32 -33.63
C ALA A 477 14.91 11.63 -33.94
N GLN A 478 15.35 12.35 -34.99
CA GLN A 478 14.69 13.57 -35.46
C GLN A 478 13.24 13.23 -35.93
N PRO A 479 12.22 14.01 -35.53
CA PRO A 479 10.79 13.70 -35.74
C PRO A 479 10.30 13.88 -37.19
N GLY A 480 11.14 13.60 -38.19
CA GLY A 480 10.80 13.58 -39.61
C GLY A 480 10.23 12.23 -40.08
N PHE A 481 10.70 11.74 -41.23
CA PHE A 481 10.22 10.53 -41.95
C PHE A 481 10.16 9.21 -41.14
N ASN A 482 10.69 9.15 -39.91
CA ASN A 482 10.68 7.98 -39.04
C ASN A 482 9.91 8.24 -37.73
N PHE A 483 8.64 8.64 -37.85
CA PHE A 483 7.75 8.87 -36.70
C PHE A 483 7.67 7.65 -35.76
N LYS A 484 7.70 6.43 -36.32
CA LYS A 484 7.76 5.17 -35.56
C LYS A 484 9.04 5.05 -34.74
N GLY A 485 10.19 5.38 -35.33
CA GLY A 485 11.49 5.40 -34.65
C GLY A 485 11.55 6.47 -33.55
N ALA A 486 11.03 7.67 -33.81
CA ALA A 486 10.95 8.73 -32.80
C ALA A 486 10.08 8.32 -31.60
N MET A 487 8.92 7.69 -31.82
CA MET A 487 8.03 7.22 -30.74
C MET A 487 8.64 6.08 -29.92
N MET A 488 9.34 5.14 -30.56
CA MET A 488 10.10 4.08 -29.87
C MET A 488 11.30 4.65 -29.09
N SER A 489 11.99 5.67 -29.64
CA SER A 489 13.03 6.40 -28.92
C SER A 489 12.48 7.11 -27.68
N PHE A 490 11.32 7.76 -27.75
CA PHE A 490 10.66 8.35 -26.57
C PHE A 490 10.25 7.30 -25.54
N SER A 491 9.71 6.15 -25.97
CA SER A 491 9.41 5.03 -25.07
C SER A 491 10.68 4.52 -24.37
N SER A 492 11.82 4.46 -25.06
CA SER A 492 13.10 4.03 -24.47
C SER A 492 13.72 5.09 -23.54
N ILE A 493 13.51 6.39 -23.81
CA ILE A 493 13.98 7.50 -22.98
C ILE A 493 13.13 7.63 -21.70
N ALA A 494 11.81 7.42 -21.79
CA ALA A 494 10.91 7.36 -20.63
C ALA A 494 11.24 6.20 -19.66
N THR A 495 12.03 5.22 -20.10
CA THR A 495 12.54 4.12 -19.26
C THR A 495 13.86 4.40 -18.54
N ASN A 496 14.35 5.64 -18.49
CA ASN A 496 15.56 5.96 -17.71
C ASN A 496 15.28 5.95 -16.20
N THR A 497 15.35 4.76 -15.60
CA THR A 497 15.01 4.48 -14.18
C THR A 497 16.12 4.81 -13.19
N GLU A 498 17.31 5.17 -13.68
CA GLU A 498 18.53 5.28 -12.87
C GLU A 498 18.60 6.58 -12.04
N SER A 499 18.07 7.69 -12.56
CA SER A 499 17.97 8.94 -11.78
C SER A 499 17.05 8.78 -10.57
N THR A 500 15.89 8.15 -10.75
CA THR A 500 14.94 7.81 -9.67
C THR A 500 15.60 6.88 -8.64
N HIS A 501 16.32 5.85 -9.10
CA HIS A 501 17.04 4.92 -8.22
C HIS A 501 18.11 5.60 -7.35
N LEU A 502 19.00 6.38 -7.97
CA LEU A 502 20.12 7.02 -7.29
C LEU A 502 19.63 8.01 -6.23
N LEU A 503 18.66 8.83 -6.58
CA LEU A 503 18.14 9.85 -5.67
C LEU A 503 17.36 9.24 -4.52
N PHE A 504 16.56 8.20 -4.78
CA PHE A 504 15.88 7.46 -3.73
C PHE A 504 16.86 6.81 -2.73
N ARG A 505 17.99 6.26 -3.22
CA ARG A 505 19.04 5.73 -2.34
C ARG A 505 19.57 6.80 -1.38
N TYR A 506 19.91 7.98 -1.90
CA TYR A 506 20.40 9.09 -1.06
C TYR A 506 19.36 9.55 -0.04
N LEU A 507 18.07 9.55 -0.40
CA LEU A 507 16.99 9.92 0.51
C LEU A 507 16.79 8.89 1.62
N VAL A 508 16.69 7.60 1.29
CA VAL A 508 16.55 6.56 2.32
C VAL A 508 17.74 6.56 3.27
N ASP A 509 18.96 6.75 2.76
CA ASP A 509 20.16 6.80 3.59
C ASP A 509 20.20 8.05 4.49
N ALA A 510 19.73 9.21 4.00
CA ALA A 510 19.68 10.46 4.77
C ALA A 510 18.60 10.46 5.87
N PHE A 511 17.49 9.78 5.65
CA PHE A 511 16.33 9.77 6.56
C PHE A 511 16.15 8.42 7.30
N ALA A 512 17.10 7.49 7.22
CA ALA A 512 17.03 6.25 7.96
C ALA A 512 17.13 6.53 9.48
N PRO A 513 16.14 6.15 10.32
CA PRO A 513 16.19 6.35 11.77
C PRO A 513 17.37 5.65 12.46
N CYS A 514 18.02 4.70 11.78
CA CYS A 514 19.31 4.14 12.19
C CYS A 514 20.32 4.34 11.05
N PRO A 515 21.26 5.29 11.20
CA PRO A 515 22.39 5.41 10.29
C PRO A 515 23.11 4.06 10.16
N GLN A 516 23.59 3.72 8.96
CA GLN A 516 24.35 2.50 8.63
C GLN A 516 23.58 1.19 8.40
N ILE A 517 22.27 1.12 8.64
CA ILE A 517 21.46 -0.05 8.25
C ILE A 517 20.95 0.16 6.82
N LYS A 518 21.41 -0.69 5.88
CA LYS A 518 20.90 -0.69 4.51
C LYS A 518 19.41 -1.06 4.53
N LYS A 519 18.58 -0.24 3.90
CA LYS A 519 17.11 -0.41 3.81
C LYS A 519 16.60 -0.49 2.38
N TYR A 520 17.45 -0.20 1.40
CA TYR A 520 17.09 -0.15 -0.01
C TYR A 520 17.97 -1.08 -0.85
N TRP A 521 17.32 -1.84 -1.74
CA TRP A 521 17.97 -2.72 -2.70
C TRP A 521 17.38 -2.49 -4.09
N ARG A 522 18.26 -2.31 -5.07
CA ARG A 522 17.92 -2.27 -6.48
C ARG A 522 18.55 -3.47 -7.17
N LEU A 523 17.72 -4.32 -7.74
CA LEU A 523 18.18 -5.44 -8.56
C LEU A 523 17.83 -5.14 -10.02
N ASN A 524 18.83 -5.05 -10.88
CA ASN A 524 18.62 -4.76 -12.30
C ASN A 524 19.65 -5.51 -13.12
N VAL A 525 19.20 -6.37 -14.04
CA VAL A 525 20.11 -7.17 -14.87
C VAL A 525 20.73 -6.28 -15.94
N VAL A 526 22.03 -6.02 -15.82
CA VAL A 526 22.81 -5.20 -16.77
C VAL A 526 23.99 -5.99 -17.31
N LYS A 527 24.29 -5.82 -18.59
CA LYS A 527 25.45 -6.41 -19.27
C LYS A 527 26.14 -5.31 -20.07
N GLU A 528 27.35 -4.95 -19.68
CA GLU A 528 28.14 -3.94 -20.39
C GLU A 528 28.57 -4.47 -21.76
N LYS A 529 28.47 -3.64 -22.80
CA LYS A 529 29.03 -3.97 -24.10
C LYS A 529 30.55 -3.95 -24.02
N LYS A 530 31.20 -5.02 -24.47
CA LYS A 530 32.67 -5.08 -24.55
C LYS A 530 33.18 -4.14 -25.65
N GLY A 531 34.03 -3.18 -25.28
CA GLY A 531 34.73 -2.29 -26.22
C GLY A 531 34.00 -0.99 -26.60
N SER A 532 32.93 -0.63 -25.89
CA SER A 532 32.18 0.64 -26.05
C SER A 532 32.45 1.63 -24.90
N ASP A 533 31.89 2.83 -25.01
CA ASP A 533 31.92 3.87 -23.98
C ASP A 533 31.43 3.32 -22.62
N PRO A 534 32.09 3.63 -21.48
CA PRO A 534 31.56 3.31 -20.16
C PRO A 534 30.09 3.75 -20.02
N LYS A 535 29.23 2.80 -19.61
CA LYS A 535 27.74 2.91 -19.53
C LYS A 535 26.95 2.65 -20.82
N ASP A 536 27.55 2.06 -21.86
CA ASP A 536 26.76 1.45 -22.95
C ASP A 536 26.48 -0.04 -22.65
N TYR A 537 25.20 -0.38 -22.52
CA TYR A 537 24.73 -1.73 -22.14
C TYR A 537 24.21 -2.50 -23.36
N GLU A 538 24.37 -3.82 -23.33
CA GLU A 538 23.73 -4.71 -24.29
C GLU A 538 22.21 -4.68 -24.07
N SER A 539 21.46 -4.46 -25.15
CA SER A 539 20.00 -4.46 -25.04
C SER A 539 19.50 -5.86 -24.66
N PRO A 540 18.64 -5.98 -23.63
CA PRO A 540 18.01 -7.24 -23.22
C PRO A 540 17.04 -7.81 -24.27
N GLY A 541 16.80 -7.08 -25.37
CA GLY A 541 15.85 -7.44 -26.41
C GLY A 541 14.62 -6.54 -26.40
N GLU A 542 13.77 -6.70 -27.42
CA GLU A 542 12.51 -5.95 -27.55
C GLU A 542 11.50 -6.38 -26.47
N LEU A 543 10.57 -5.47 -26.14
CA LEU A 543 9.59 -5.65 -25.06
C LEU A 543 8.58 -6.77 -25.34
N ASP A 544 8.43 -7.19 -26.59
CA ASP A 544 7.47 -8.20 -27.04
C ASP A 544 8.15 -9.47 -27.62
N ALA A 545 9.48 -9.58 -27.51
CA ALA A 545 10.21 -10.70 -28.10
C ALA A 545 10.22 -11.93 -27.17
N VAL A 546 9.16 -12.75 -27.21
CA VAL A 546 9.03 -13.98 -26.41
C VAL A 546 10.21 -14.95 -26.60
N ALA A 547 10.80 -14.98 -27.79
CA ALA A 547 11.99 -15.79 -28.09
C ALA A 547 13.21 -15.43 -27.22
N GLU A 548 13.29 -14.19 -26.74
CA GLU A 548 14.39 -13.70 -25.91
C GLU A 548 14.26 -14.14 -24.44
N ILE A 549 13.13 -14.72 -23.99
CA ILE A 549 12.96 -15.18 -22.60
C ILE A 549 14.06 -16.16 -22.18
N LYS A 550 14.47 -17.07 -23.07
CA LYS A 550 15.57 -18.02 -22.79
C LYS A 550 16.91 -17.31 -22.58
N LYS A 551 17.20 -16.31 -23.41
CA LYS A 551 18.41 -15.50 -23.31
C LYS A 551 18.39 -14.65 -22.03
N LEU A 552 17.26 -14.01 -21.73
CA LEU A 552 17.04 -13.26 -20.50
C LEU A 552 17.25 -14.14 -19.27
N ALA A 553 16.73 -15.37 -19.27
CA ALA A 553 16.93 -16.31 -18.18
C ALA A 553 18.42 -16.65 -17.98
N ALA A 554 19.16 -16.89 -19.07
CA ALA A 554 20.60 -17.13 -18.99
C ALA A 554 21.36 -15.91 -18.42
N TRP A 555 21.07 -14.71 -18.93
CA TRP A 555 21.68 -13.46 -18.44
C TRP A 555 21.35 -13.21 -16.97
N THR A 556 20.12 -13.51 -16.56
CA THR A 556 19.69 -13.33 -15.17
C THR A 556 20.42 -14.29 -14.26
N ASN A 557 20.61 -15.55 -14.67
CA ASN A 557 21.41 -16.52 -13.90
C ASN A 557 22.89 -16.11 -13.79
N GLU A 558 23.50 -15.62 -14.88
CA GLU A 558 24.86 -15.05 -14.86
C GLU A 558 24.96 -13.88 -13.87
N TRP A 559 23.98 -12.96 -13.92
CA TRP A 559 23.93 -11.81 -13.03
C TRP A 559 23.74 -12.23 -11.57
N ILE A 560 22.81 -13.16 -11.29
CA ILE A 560 22.60 -13.73 -9.95
C ILE A 560 23.90 -14.31 -9.42
N ALA A 561 24.60 -15.12 -10.21
CA ALA A 561 25.88 -15.72 -9.81
C ALA A 561 26.95 -14.66 -9.49
N ALA A 562 26.98 -13.55 -10.24
CA ALA A 562 27.91 -12.44 -10.01
C ALA A 562 27.52 -11.55 -8.82
N GLN A 563 26.24 -11.46 -8.48
CA GLN A 563 25.68 -10.49 -7.52
C GLN A 563 25.17 -11.15 -6.24
N GLN A 564 25.87 -12.17 -5.75
CA GLN A 564 25.47 -12.92 -4.56
C GLN A 564 25.39 -12.07 -3.29
N ASP A 565 26.23 -11.04 -3.15
CA ASP A 565 26.26 -10.19 -1.95
C ASP A 565 25.00 -9.32 -1.80
N ILE A 566 24.58 -8.63 -2.87
CA ILE A 566 23.35 -7.82 -2.84
C ILE A 566 22.10 -8.70 -2.67
N ILE A 567 22.08 -9.90 -3.26
CA ILE A 567 20.99 -10.88 -3.09
C ILE A 567 20.95 -11.37 -1.65
N LYS A 568 22.09 -11.74 -1.08
CA LYS A 568 22.20 -12.22 0.30
C LYS A 568 21.72 -11.16 1.29
N THR A 569 22.24 -9.94 1.22
CA THR A 569 21.86 -8.85 2.13
C THR A 569 20.38 -8.48 2.00
N CYS A 570 19.80 -8.55 0.79
CA CYS A 570 18.37 -8.34 0.58
C CYS A 570 17.53 -9.46 1.21
N SER A 571 17.96 -10.72 0.99
CA SER A 571 17.29 -11.91 1.53
C SER A 571 17.29 -11.89 3.06
N GLU A 572 18.41 -11.51 3.68
CA GLU A 572 18.51 -11.32 5.13
C GLU A 572 17.56 -10.23 5.64
N ALA A 573 17.42 -9.12 4.92
CA ALA A 573 16.47 -8.05 5.27
C ALA A 573 15.01 -8.52 5.23
N ILE A 574 14.67 -9.36 4.25
CA ILE A 574 13.33 -9.94 4.14
C ILE A 574 13.09 -11.03 5.21
N GLY A 575 14.12 -11.81 5.55
CA GLY A 575 14.04 -12.86 6.56
C GLY A 575 13.98 -12.34 8.00
N ARG A 576 14.53 -11.15 8.28
CA ARG A 576 14.40 -10.48 9.58
C ARG A 576 12.93 -10.24 9.91
N ASN A 577 12.41 -10.84 10.99
CA ASN A 577 11.02 -10.71 11.43
C ASN A 577 9.96 -11.19 10.41
N SER A 578 10.20 -12.30 9.69
CA SER A 578 9.37 -12.82 8.58
C SER A 578 7.93 -13.24 8.95
N LEU A 579 7.46 -12.95 10.16
CA LEU A 579 6.09 -13.19 10.61
C LEU A 579 5.33 -11.86 10.69
N LYS A 580 4.25 -11.71 9.91
CA LYS A 580 3.12 -10.90 10.38
C LYS A 580 2.65 -11.58 11.67
N SER A 581 2.62 -10.87 12.80
CA SER A 581 1.91 -11.38 13.98
C SER A 581 0.48 -11.70 13.52
N LYS A 582 0.10 -12.96 13.68
CA LYS A 582 -1.24 -13.43 13.31
C LYS A 582 -2.30 -12.80 14.19
#